data_AF-A0A2V9LM36-F1
#
_entry.id   AF-A0A2V9LM36-F1
#
_cell.length_a   1.000
_cell.length_b   1.000
_cell.length_c   1.000
_cell.angle_alpha   90.00
_cell.angle_beta   90.00
_cell.angle_gamma   90.00
#
_symmetry.space_group_name_H-M   'P 1'
#
loop_
_entity.id
_entity.type
_entity.pdbx_description
1 polymer ?
#
loop_
_entity_poly.entity_id
_entity_poly.type
_entity_poly.pdbx_seq_one_letter_code
_entity_poly.pdbx_strand_id
1 'polypeptide(L)'
;MSAQLNDSFTPELRDILNNLASGLFGLDAWIKKPGKYKPPLPDEHMPWRAAGHTFLPSDLGVIPFFEGLLREDSGEDDLFDRWAELTANPVRFSPMEDVQGWRRNRGLASVPQFGVTKSANVLLTDSMGHAISRRKFYEPCWPLLQATVATRLKTGPVDYGKLANDLATDLALESEWPRTQKPPSSIFIAQFVCDLLYAMLGMRNSVAAPMQYALLAELGEFRRAGNAYKPVDATKNVEALRRLLDELQDAPPSPPATPPVHPAVGSPPHDKI
;
A
#
# COMPACT_ATOMS: atom_id res chain seq x y z
N MET A 1 -6.96 24.67 15.12
CA MET A 1 -5.76 24.34 15.92
C MET A 1 -5.62 22.83 15.95
N SER A 2 -4.94 22.25 14.96
CA SER A 2 -4.64 20.81 14.95
C SER A 2 -3.56 20.56 15.97
N ALA A 3 -3.86 19.76 16.99
CA ALA A 3 -2.82 19.13 17.78
C ALA A 3 -1.97 18.31 16.81
N GLN A 4 -0.73 18.73 16.59
CA GLN A 4 0.29 17.89 15.98
C GLN A 4 0.47 16.68 16.90
N LEU A 5 -0.24 15.60 16.60
CA LEU A 5 -0.01 14.28 17.17
C LEU A 5 1.35 13.81 16.67
N ASN A 6 2.38 14.18 17.43
CA ASN A 6 3.75 13.69 17.37
C ASN A 6 3.89 12.29 17.99
N ASP A 7 2.78 11.59 18.23
CA ASP A 7 2.80 10.40 19.05
C ASP A 7 3.18 9.19 18.20
N SER A 8 4.49 8.99 18.18
CA SER A 8 5.09 7.70 17.90
C SER A 8 4.39 6.62 18.76
N PHE A 9 4.29 5.40 18.25
CA PHE A 9 3.71 4.28 18.99
C PHE A 9 4.36 4.15 20.38
N THR A 10 3.53 3.83 21.38
CA THR A 10 4.05 3.48 22.70
C THR A 10 4.92 2.22 22.59
N PRO A 11 5.94 2.05 23.44
CA PRO A 11 6.75 0.82 23.45
C PRO A 11 5.88 -0.44 23.55
N GLU A 12 4.86 -0.41 24.41
CA GLU A 12 3.91 -1.51 24.57
C GLU A 12 3.14 -1.84 23.28
N LEU A 13 2.63 -0.83 22.57
CA LEU A 13 1.94 -1.07 21.30
C LEU A 13 2.89 -1.64 20.25
N ARG A 14 4.14 -1.16 20.18
CA ARG A 14 5.15 -1.73 19.28
C ARG A 14 5.44 -3.20 19.60
N ASP A 15 5.55 -3.55 20.87
CA ASP A 15 5.79 -4.94 21.27
C ASP A 15 4.62 -5.84 20.90
N ILE A 16 3.39 -5.38 21.13
CA ILE A 16 2.16 -6.08 20.71
C ILE A 16 2.16 -6.31 19.20
N LEU A 17 2.44 -5.26 18.41
CA LEU A 17 2.44 -5.35 16.95
C LEU A 17 3.55 -6.26 16.41
N ASN A 18 4.75 -6.23 17.00
CA ASN A 18 5.84 -7.15 16.64
C ASN A 18 5.51 -8.61 16.95
N ASN A 19 4.92 -8.87 18.12
CA ASN A 19 4.52 -10.21 18.52
C ASN A 19 3.36 -10.72 17.66
N LEU A 20 2.38 -9.86 17.36
CA LEU A 20 1.29 -10.18 16.46
C LEU A 20 1.79 -10.47 15.04
N ALA A 21 2.71 -9.66 14.51
CA ALA A 21 3.37 -9.93 13.23
C ALA A 21 4.10 -11.28 13.22
N SER A 22 4.79 -11.61 14.32
CA SER A 22 5.48 -12.89 14.47
C SER A 22 4.49 -14.06 14.43
N GLY A 23 3.36 -13.93 15.12
CA GLY A 23 2.26 -14.90 15.09
C GLY A 23 1.59 -15.05 13.72
N LEU A 24 1.49 -13.97 12.95
CA LEU A 24 0.90 -13.97 11.61
C LEU A 24 1.78 -14.65 10.55
N PHE A 25 3.08 -14.37 10.55
CA PHE A 25 3.96 -14.79 9.45
C PHE A 25 4.78 -16.05 9.76
N GLY A 26 5.15 -16.29 11.02
CA GLY A 26 5.96 -17.44 11.40
C GLY A 26 7.24 -17.60 10.57
N LEU A 27 7.97 -16.50 10.32
CA LEU A 27 9.07 -16.44 9.35
C LEU A 27 10.14 -17.50 9.60
N ASP A 28 10.55 -17.72 10.85
CA ASP A 28 11.54 -18.73 11.22
C ASP A 28 11.11 -20.15 10.82
N ALA A 29 9.89 -20.54 11.20
CA ALA A 29 9.31 -21.83 10.84
C ALA A 29 9.18 -21.99 9.33
N TRP A 30 8.84 -20.90 8.63
CA TRP A 30 8.77 -20.87 7.18
C TRP A 30 10.15 -21.12 6.55
N ILE A 31 11.22 -20.40 6.93
CA ILE A 31 12.55 -20.58 6.32
C ILE A 31 13.22 -21.93 6.66
N LYS A 32 12.86 -22.55 7.78
CA LYS A 32 13.38 -23.85 8.22
C LYS A 32 12.54 -25.05 7.73
N LYS A 33 11.41 -24.82 7.05
CA LYS A 33 10.53 -25.88 6.56
C LYS A 33 11.27 -26.86 5.64
N PRO A 34 11.21 -28.19 5.89
CA PRO A 34 11.83 -29.19 5.02
C PRO A 34 11.37 -29.07 3.56
N GLY A 35 12.30 -29.22 2.61
CA GLY A 35 12.01 -29.12 1.18
C GLY A 35 11.79 -27.70 0.66
N LYS A 36 11.86 -26.67 1.52
CA LYS A 36 11.85 -25.28 1.07
C LYS A 36 13.15 -24.95 0.33
N TYR A 37 13.05 -24.09 -0.66
CA TYR A 37 14.19 -23.44 -1.29
C TYR A 37 15.14 -22.83 -0.25
N LYS A 38 16.44 -23.14 -0.37
CA LYS A 38 17.52 -22.45 0.34
C LYS A 38 18.25 -21.55 -0.66
N PRO A 39 18.44 -20.26 -0.36
CA PRO A 39 19.21 -19.37 -1.22
C PRO A 39 20.65 -19.92 -1.42
N PRO A 40 21.20 -19.89 -2.65
CA PRO A 40 22.56 -20.36 -2.93
C PRO A 40 23.60 -19.29 -2.55
N LEU A 41 23.45 -18.71 -1.36
CA LEU A 41 24.38 -17.72 -0.80
C LEU A 41 25.20 -18.39 0.31
N PRO A 42 26.44 -17.95 0.57
CA PRO A 42 27.19 -18.40 1.74
C PRO A 42 26.46 -17.99 3.03
N ASP A 43 26.58 -18.79 4.10
CA ASP A 43 25.82 -18.57 5.34
C ASP A 43 26.16 -17.22 6.01
N GLU A 44 27.38 -16.69 5.83
CA GLU A 44 27.80 -15.35 6.29
C GLU A 44 27.01 -14.19 5.66
N HIS A 45 26.43 -14.41 4.48
CA HIS A 45 25.55 -13.47 3.79
C HIS A 45 24.08 -13.65 4.16
N MET A 46 23.76 -14.65 5.00
CA MET A 46 22.41 -14.96 5.47
C MET A 46 22.35 -14.95 7.00
N PRO A 47 22.58 -13.80 7.66
CA PRO A 47 22.54 -13.71 9.12
C PRO A 47 21.18 -14.13 9.71
N TRP A 48 20.09 -14.00 8.95
CA TRP A 48 18.75 -14.49 9.33
C TRP A 48 18.64 -16.03 9.38
N ARG A 49 19.63 -16.76 8.86
CA ARG A 49 19.75 -18.22 8.97
C ARG A 49 20.85 -18.67 9.92
N ALA A 50 21.52 -17.75 10.60
CA ALA A 50 22.62 -18.08 11.50
C ALA A 50 22.16 -19.07 12.59
N ALA A 51 23.06 -19.98 12.98
CA ALA A 51 22.77 -20.94 14.04
C ALA A 51 22.41 -20.19 15.34
N GLY A 52 21.30 -20.59 15.97
CA GLY A 52 20.78 -19.95 17.18
C GLY A 52 19.95 -18.68 16.96
N HIS A 53 19.90 -18.15 15.74
CA HIS A 53 19.02 -17.03 15.40
C HIS A 53 17.60 -17.52 15.07
N THR A 54 16.61 -16.77 15.54
CA THR A 54 15.19 -16.96 15.21
C THR A 54 14.79 -15.80 14.31
N PHE A 55 14.43 -16.09 13.06
CA PHE A 55 14.10 -15.04 12.12
C PHE A 55 12.69 -14.50 12.38
N LEU A 56 12.60 -13.23 12.75
CA LEU A 56 11.38 -12.54 13.15
C LEU A 56 11.11 -11.33 12.26
N PRO A 57 9.84 -10.88 12.15
CA PRO A 57 9.51 -9.63 11.46
C PRO A 57 10.26 -8.41 12.03
N SER A 58 10.61 -8.42 13.33
CA SER A 58 11.42 -7.36 13.93
C SER A 58 12.81 -7.22 13.30
N ASP A 59 13.41 -8.33 12.84
CA ASP A 59 14.72 -8.30 12.16
C ASP A 59 14.64 -7.52 10.84
N LEU A 60 13.46 -7.48 10.23
CA LEU A 60 13.20 -6.75 9.00
C LEU A 60 12.79 -5.28 9.23
N GLY A 61 12.66 -4.82 10.48
CA GLY A 61 12.29 -3.44 10.80
C GLY A 61 10.90 -3.04 10.30
N VAL A 62 9.98 -4.00 10.25
CA VAL A 62 8.66 -3.84 9.61
C VAL A 62 7.77 -2.88 10.40
N ILE A 63 7.74 -2.99 11.73
CA ILE A 63 6.91 -2.12 12.58
C ILE A 63 7.39 -0.65 12.56
N PRO A 64 8.69 -0.33 12.69
CA PRO A 64 9.18 1.03 12.50
C PRO A 64 8.84 1.64 11.14
N PHE A 65 8.92 0.85 10.06
CA PHE A 65 8.54 1.32 8.73
C PHE A 65 7.03 1.57 8.64
N PHE A 66 6.22 0.63 9.13
CA PHE A 66 4.77 0.78 9.19
C PHE A 66 4.34 2.02 9.99
N GLU A 67 4.97 2.28 11.13
CA GLU A 67 4.77 3.50 11.91
C GLU A 67 5.19 4.76 11.12
N GLY A 68 6.21 4.67 10.28
CA GLY A 68 6.57 5.70 9.31
C GLY A 68 5.44 6.00 8.33
N LEU A 69 4.84 4.97 7.74
CA LEU A 69 3.71 5.12 6.80
C LEU A 69 2.55 5.89 7.44
N LEU A 70 2.15 5.52 8.66
CA LEU A 70 1.05 6.19 9.36
C LEU A 70 1.31 7.68 9.66
N ARG A 71 2.57 8.10 9.74
CA ARG A 71 2.96 9.50 9.95
C ARG A 71 3.00 10.29 8.64
N GLU A 72 3.47 9.66 7.56
CA GLU A 72 3.53 10.28 6.23
C GLU A 72 2.13 10.55 5.64
N ASP A 73 1.11 9.78 6.08
CA ASP A 73 -0.29 9.89 5.62
C ASP A 73 -0.98 11.24 5.91
N SER A 74 -0.34 12.21 6.59
CA SER A 74 -0.95 13.52 6.90
C SER A 74 -1.32 14.37 5.67
N GLY A 75 -0.80 14.06 4.48
CA GLY A 75 -1.20 14.68 3.20
C GLY A 75 -2.22 13.86 2.39
N GLU A 76 -2.52 12.62 2.81
CA GLU A 76 -3.45 11.74 2.07
C GLU A 76 -4.90 12.18 2.26
N ASP A 77 -5.26 12.73 3.41
CA ASP A 77 -6.64 13.17 3.70
C ASP A 77 -7.11 14.27 2.73
N ASP A 78 -6.30 15.31 2.50
CA ASP A 78 -6.60 16.37 1.53
C ASP A 78 -6.69 15.82 0.09
N LEU A 79 -5.86 14.82 -0.23
CA LEU A 79 -5.89 14.14 -1.52
C LEU A 79 -7.17 13.34 -1.70
N PHE A 80 -7.67 12.67 -0.66
CA PHE A 80 -8.93 11.92 -0.71
C PHE A 80 -10.13 12.85 -0.88
N ASP A 81 -10.17 13.98 -0.17
CA ASP A 81 -11.20 14.99 -0.34
C ASP A 81 -11.19 15.53 -1.78
N ARG A 82 -10.00 15.86 -2.30
CA ARG A 82 -9.84 16.28 -3.69
C ARG A 82 -10.26 15.19 -4.68
N TRP A 83 -10.00 13.93 -4.38
CA TRP A 83 -10.40 12.80 -5.21
C TRP A 83 -11.91 12.56 -5.20
N ALA A 84 -12.57 12.76 -4.06
CA ALA A 84 -14.02 12.71 -3.94
C ALA A 84 -14.67 13.82 -4.79
N GLU A 85 -14.12 15.03 -4.73
CA GLU A 85 -14.54 16.16 -5.56
C GLU A 85 -14.38 15.88 -7.07
N LEU A 86 -13.25 15.30 -7.47
CA LEU A 86 -13.00 14.85 -8.85
C LEU A 86 -13.96 13.75 -9.28
N THR A 87 -14.23 12.77 -8.42
CA THR A 87 -15.13 11.66 -8.73
C THR A 87 -16.55 12.17 -8.97
N ALA A 88 -17.02 13.13 -8.16
CA ALA A 88 -18.32 13.75 -8.33
C ALA A 88 -18.38 14.69 -9.55
N ASN A 89 -17.28 15.39 -9.84
CA ASN A 89 -17.16 16.30 -10.98
C ASN A 89 -15.77 16.20 -11.62
N PRO A 90 -15.59 15.39 -12.67
CA PRO A 90 -14.27 15.13 -13.27
C PRO A 90 -13.57 16.35 -13.86
N VAL A 91 -14.30 17.45 -14.07
CA VAL A 91 -13.79 18.70 -14.63
C VAL A 91 -13.72 19.83 -13.61
N ARG A 92 -13.94 19.56 -12.31
CA ARG A 92 -13.98 20.56 -11.25
C ARG A 92 -12.75 21.44 -11.17
N PHE A 93 -11.57 20.86 -11.38
CA PHE A 93 -10.28 21.58 -11.35
C PHE A 93 -9.78 21.95 -12.75
N SER A 94 -10.64 21.90 -13.78
CA SER A 94 -10.27 22.37 -15.10
C SER A 94 -10.11 23.89 -15.08
N PRO A 95 -9.02 24.45 -15.65
CA PRO A 95 -8.83 25.90 -15.72
C PRO A 95 -9.73 26.56 -16.79
N MET A 96 -10.58 25.80 -17.49
CA MET A 96 -11.45 26.32 -18.54
C MET A 96 -12.70 26.98 -17.97
N GLU A 97 -13.01 28.20 -18.38
CA GLU A 97 -14.19 28.96 -17.92
C GLU A 97 -15.52 28.34 -18.40
N ASP A 98 -15.59 27.87 -19.66
CA ASP A 98 -16.77 27.20 -20.22
C ASP A 98 -16.45 25.77 -20.67
N VAL A 99 -16.33 24.87 -19.70
CA VAL A 99 -16.12 23.44 -19.96
C VAL A 99 -17.28 22.84 -20.79
N GLN A 100 -18.52 23.28 -20.56
CA GLN A 100 -19.69 22.69 -21.22
C GLN A 100 -19.74 23.04 -22.71
N GLY A 101 -19.48 24.29 -23.08
CA GLY A 101 -19.34 24.72 -24.47
C GLY A 101 -18.16 24.04 -25.17
N TRP A 102 -17.00 23.95 -24.51
CA TRP A 102 -15.83 23.24 -25.04
C TRP A 102 -16.12 21.77 -25.37
N ARG A 103 -16.86 21.07 -24.50
CA ARG A 103 -17.26 19.67 -24.68
C ARG A 103 -18.27 19.52 -25.81
N ARG A 104 -19.30 20.37 -25.83
CA ARG A 104 -20.34 20.38 -26.87
C ARG A 104 -19.74 20.55 -28.26
N ASN A 105 -18.81 21.49 -28.41
CA ASN A 105 -18.14 21.78 -29.68
C ASN A 105 -17.27 20.62 -30.21
N ARG A 106 -16.92 19.64 -29.34
CA ARG A 106 -16.16 18.44 -29.69
C ARG A 106 -17.01 17.16 -29.73
N GLY A 107 -18.33 17.28 -29.60
CA GLY A 107 -19.23 16.11 -29.57
C GLY A 107 -19.01 15.20 -28.35
N LEU A 108 -18.47 15.74 -27.24
CA LEU A 108 -18.26 14.99 -26.01
C LEU A 108 -19.51 15.02 -25.12
N ALA A 109 -19.71 13.97 -24.31
CA ALA A 109 -20.83 13.89 -23.37
C ALA A 109 -20.87 15.10 -22.42
N SER A 110 -22.06 15.64 -22.13
CA SER A 110 -22.22 16.81 -21.24
C SER A 110 -21.83 16.53 -19.78
N VAL A 111 -21.90 15.26 -19.37
CA VAL A 111 -21.52 14.81 -18.03
C VAL A 111 -20.37 13.80 -18.17
N PRO A 112 -19.10 14.23 -18.02
CA PRO A 112 -18.00 13.30 -17.98
C PRO A 112 -18.10 12.41 -16.74
N GLN A 113 -17.66 11.16 -16.87
CA GLN A 113 -17.48 10.23 -15.76
C GLN A 113 -16.05 9.69 -15.83
N PHE A 114 -15.42 9.48 -14.68
CA PHE A 114 -14.19 8.70 -14.65
C PHE A 114 -14.50 7.23 -14.94
N GLY A 115 -13.68 6.58 -15.76
CA GLY A 115 -13.73 5.12 -15.90
C GLY A 115 -13.40 4.48 -14.55
N VAL A 116 -14.30 3.66 -14.04
CA VAL A 116 -14.11 3.01 -12.73
C VAL A 116 -13.08 1.90 -12.88
N THR A 117 -11.81 2.20 -12.61
CA THR A 117 -10.83 1.20 -12.21
C THR A 117 -10.54 1.41 -10.73
N LYS A 118 -11.29 0.72 -9.87
CA LYS A 118 -10.89 0.56 -8.47
C LYS A 118 -9.58 -0.21 -8.48
N SER A 119 -8.45 0.47 -8.32
CA SER A 119 -7.23 -0.20 -7.90
C SER A 119 -7.51 -0.77 -6.52
N ALA A 120 -7.73 -2.09 -6.44
CA ALA A 120 -8.11 -2.77 -5.20
C ALA A 120 -7.01 -2.74 -4.11
N ASN A 121 -5.86 -2.13 -4.41
CA ASN A 121 -4.65 -2.22 -3.59
C ASN A 121 -4.28 -0.93 -2.85
N VAL A 122 -5.05 0.17 -2.96
CA VAL A 122 -4.58 1.49 -2.45
C VAL A 122 -5.58 2.24 -1.59
N LEU A 123 -6.90 2.02 -1.73
CA LEU A 123 -7.89 2.86 -1.05
C LEU A 123 -8.57 2.10 0.10
N LEU A 124 -8.20 2.47 1.33
CA LEU A 124 -8.97 2.14 2.52
C LEU A 124 -10.26 2.94 2.52
N THR A 125 -11.36 2.34 2.96
CA THR A 125 -12.64 3.04 3.07
C THR A 125 -13.23 2.97 4.46
N ASP A 126 -13.92 4.03 4.86
CA ASP A 126 -14.76 4.05 6.06
C ASP A 126 -16.02 3.16 5.89
N SER A 127 -16.87 3.14 6.92
CA SER A 127 -18.14 2.40 6.91
C SER A 127 -19.16 2.94 5.89
N MET A 128 -18.95 4.14 5.36
CA MET A 128 -19.78 4.78 4.33
C MET A 128 -19.21 4.58 2.91
N GLY A 129 -18.02 3.99 2.77
CA GLY A 129 -17.35 3.77 1.50
C GLY A 129 -16.49 4.95 1.04
N HIS A 130 -16.24 5.96 1.88
CA HIS A 130 -15.33 7.06 1.57
C HIS A 130 -13.89 6.65 1.78
N ALA A 131 -12.99 7.11 0.91
CA ALA A 131 -11.56 6.87 1.07
C ALA A 131 -11.05 7.52 2.36
N ILE A 132 -10.21 6.80 3.11
CA ILE A 132 -9.58 7.26 4.35
C ILE A 132 -8.09 6.90 4.36
N SER A 133 -7.31 7.66 5.12
CA SER A 133 -5.89 7.36 5.38
C SER A 133 -5.73 6.11 6.25
N ARG A 134 -4.55 5.46 6.19
CA ARG A 134 -4.26 4.31 7.06
C ARG A 134 -4.32 4.74 8.52
N ARG A 135 -3.83 5.94 8.82
CA ARG A 135 -3.95 6.53 10.15
C ARG A 135 -5.39 6.52 10.67
N LYS A 136 -6.35 7.07 9.91
CA LYS A 136 -7.77 7.08 10.29
C LYS A 136 -8.36 5.69 10.43
N PHE A 137 -7.93 4.75 9.59
CA PHE A 137 -8.36 3.35 9.68
C PHE A 137 -7.89 2.67 10.98
N TYR A 138 -6.63 2.85 11.35
CA TYR A 138 -6.03 2.14 12.48
C TYR A 138 -6.21 2.82 13.84
N GLU A 139 -6.38 4.13 13.90
CA GLU A 139 -6.56 4.88 15.15
C GLU A 139 -7.61 4.27 16.10
N PRO A 140 -8.83 3.88 15.65
CA PRO A 140 -9.79 3.22 16.54
C PRO A 140 -9.41 1.77 16.91
N CYS A 141 -8.48 1.15 16.18
CA CYS A 141 -8.06 -0.25 16.38
C CYS A 141 -7.09 -0.42 17.55
N TRP A 142 -6.25 0.59 17.84
CA TRP A 142 -5.17 0.45 18.84
C TRP A 142 -5.66 0.17 20.26
N PRO A 143 -6.63 0.93 20.81
CA PRO A 143 -7.12 0.66 22.16
C PRO A 143 -7.77 -0.71 22.27
N LEU A 144 -8.46 -1.17 21.21
CA LEU A 144 -9.11 -2.48 21.17
C LEU A 144 -8.07 -3.60 21.17
N LEU A 145 -7.01 -3.48 20.37
CA LEU A 145 -5.93 -4.44 20.33
C LEU A 145 -5.22 -4.54 21.69
N GLN A 146 -4.93 -3.39 22.31
CA GLN A 146 -4.32 -3.36 23.65
C GLN A 146 -5.23 -3.99 24.71
N ALA A 147 -6.53 -3.69 24.70
CA ALA A 147 -7.49 -4.28 25.64
C ALA A 147 -7.66 -5.79 25.43
N THR A 148 -7.64 -6.24 24.18
CA THR A 148 -7.65 -7.67 23.80
C THR A 148 -6.43 -8.38 24.38
N VAL A 149 -5.23 -7.88 24.13
CA VAL A 149 -3.99 -8.46 24.66
C VAL A 149 -3.97 -8.44 26.19
N ALA A 150 -4.36 -7.33 26.81
CA ALA A 150 -4.44 -7.21 28.28
C ALA A 150 -5.41 -8.23 28.90
N THR A 151 -6.52 -8.53 28.22
CA THR A 151 -7.47 -9.55 28.67
C THR A 151 -6.87 -10.95 28.58
N ARG A 152 -6.19 -11.27 27.48
CA ARG A 152 -5.52 -12.57 27.30
C ARG A 152 -4.39 -12.78 28.30
N LEU A 153 -3.62 -11.74 28.60
CA LEU A 153 -2.54 -11.77 29.60
C LEU A 153 -3.01 -12.18 31.01
N LYS A 154 -4.26 -11.88 31.38
CA LYS A 154 -4.83 -12.31 32.67
C LYS A 154 -4.95 -13.83 32.79
N THR A 155 -5.02 -14.53 31.67
CA THR A 155 -5.17 -15.99 31.62
C THR A 155 -3.84 -16.74 31.45
N GLY A 156 -2.75 -16.02 31.12
CA GLY A 156 -1.42 -16.58 30.91
C GLY A 156 -0.65 -15.89 29.79
N PRO A 157 0.50 -16.45 29.37
CA PRO A 157 1.24 -15.94 28.21
C PRO A 157 0.36 -15.93 26.96
N VAL A 158 0.42 -14.84 26.19
CA VAL A 158 -0.38 -14.69 24.97
C VAL A 158 0.21 -15.53 23.85
N ASP A 159 -0.59 -16.47 23.33
CA ASP A 159 -0.32 -17.11 22.05
C ASP A 159 -0.75 -16.17 20.91
N TYR A 160 0.21 -15.47 20.34
CA TYR A 160 -0.03 -14.49 19.28
C TYR A 160 -0.47 -15.11 17.95
N GLY A 161 -0.12 -16.38 17.69
CA GLY A 161 -0.61 -17.10 16.52
C GLY A 161 -2.11 -17.43 16.65
N LYS A 162 -2.51 -17.90 17.84
CA LYS A 162 -3.93 -18.08 18.15
C LYS A 162 -4.69 -16.76 18.17
N LEU A 163 -4.14 -15.71 18.78
CA LEU A 163 -4.76 -14.39 18.80
C LEU A 163 -4.98 -13.84 17.38
N ALA A 164 -3.99 -13.96 16.50
CA ALA A 164 -4.13 -13.57 15.10
C ALA A 164 -5.28 -14.30 14.40
N ASN A 165 -5.42 -15.61 14.61
CA ASN A 165 -6.51 -16.39 14.05
C ASN A 165 -7.89 -16.04 14.65
N ASP A 166 -7.94 -15.79 15.96
CA ASP A 166 -9.15 -15.33 16.65
C ASP A 166 -9.60 -13.96 16.10
N LEU A 167 -8.67 -13.02 15.87
CA LEU A 167 -8.93 -11.72 15.23
C LEU A 167 -9.35 -11.88 13.76
N ALA A 168 -8.73 -12.79 13.01
CA ALA A 168 -9.04 -13.01 11.60
C ALA A 168 -10.45 -13.57 11.35
N THR A 169 -11.03 -14.26 12.34
CA THR A 169 -12.32 -14.96 12.19
C THR A 169 -13.51 -14.23 12.82
N ASP A 170 -13.29 -13.18 13.62
CA ASP A 170 -14.34 -12.47 14.38
C ASP A 170 -15.17 -13.38 15.33
N LEU A 171 -14.72 -14.61 15.61
CA LEU A 171 -15.52 -15.61 16.31
C LEU A 171 -15.29 -15.65 17.82
N ALA A 172 -14.06 -15.38 18.27
CA ALA A 172 -13.65 -15.66 19.65
C ALA A 172 -13.49 -14.40 20.53
N LEU A 173 -13.85 -13.22 20.01
CA LEU A 173 -13.47 -11.93 20.60
C LEU A 173 -14.65 -11.01 20.93
N GLU A 174 -15.89 -11.48 20.97
CA GLU A 174 -17.06 -10.60 21.15
C GLU A 174 -16.95 -9.69 22.41
N SER A 175 -16.32 -10.16 23.48
CA SER A 175 -16.09 -9.39 24.71
C SER A 175 -14.90 -8.41 24.66
N GLU A 176 -13.98 -8.60 23.71
CA GLU A 176 -12.69 -7.90 23.60
C GLU A 176 -12.69 -6.93 22.40
N TRP A 177 -13.29 -7.36 21.29
CA TRP A 177 -13.51 -6.65 20.04
C TRP A 177 -14.94 -6.93 19.53
N PRO A 178 -15.93 -6.13 19.95
CA PRO A 178 -17.33 -6.36 19.59
C PRO A 178 -17.55 -6.34 18.08
N ARG A 179 -18.43 -7.18 17.55
CA ARG A 179 -18.72 -7.20 16.09
C ARG A 179 -19.38 -5.92 15.56
N THR A 180 -19.99 -5.16 16.46
CA THR A 180 -20.56 -3.84 16.17
C THR A 180 -19.49 -2.78 15.93
N GLN A 181 -18.26 -3.00 16.40
CA GLN A 181 -17.14 -2.10 16.21
C GLN A 181 -16.70 -2.09 14.74
N LYS A 182 -16.35 -0.90 14.25
CA LYS A 182 -15.81 -0.71 12.90
C LYS A 182 -14.39 -0.12 13.00
N PRO A 183 -13.40 -0.67 12.25
CA PRO A 183 -13.51 -1.89 11.43
C PRO A 183 -13.63 -3.17 12.29
N PRO A 184 -14.23 -4.27 11.75
CA PRO A 184 -14.16 -5.59 12.37
C PRO A 184 -12.70 -6.06 12.55
N SER A 185 -12.44 -6.93 13.52
CA SER A 185 -11.09 -7.46 13.78
C SER A 185 -10.48 -8.16 12.57
N SER A 186 -11.29 -8.86 11.77
CA SER A 186 -10.86 -9.55 10.56
C SER A 186 -10.34 -8.59 9.49
N ILE A 187 -11.03 -7.44 9.33
CA ILE A 187 -10.64 -6.38 8.39
C ILE A 187 -9.36 -5.70 8.88
N PHE A 188 -9.23 -5.45 10.19
CA PHE A 188 -7.99 -4.97 10.79
C PHE A 188 -6.82 -5.92 10.48
N ILE A 189 -6.98 -7.23 10.72
CA ILE A 189 -5.92 -8.22 10.46
C ILE A 189 -5.57 -8.30 8.97
N ALA A 190 -6.57 -8.35 8.09
CA ALA A 190 -6.34 -8.42 6.65
C ALA A 190 -5.52 -7.22 6.17
N GLN A 191 -5.91 -6.01 6.60
CA GLN A 191 -5.18 -4.80 6.24
C GLN A 191 -3.78 -4.77 6.84
N PHE A 192 -3.64 -5.14 8.11
CA PHE A 192 -2.35 -5.22 8.79
C PHE A 192 -1.40 -6.17 8.08
N VAL A 193 -1.87 -7.36 7.66
CA VAL A 193 -1.08 -8.30 6.87
C VAL A 193 -0.64 -7.67 5.54
N CYS A 194 -1.52 -6.98 4.82
CA CYS A 194 -1.18 -6.30 3.58
C CYS A 194 -0.10 -5.24 3.77
N ASP A 195 -0.24 -4.38 4.78
CA ASP A 195 0.74 -3.32 5.07
C ASP A 195 2.09 -3.90 5.52
N LEU A 196 2.09 -4.96 6.33
CA LEU A 196 3.32 -5.64 6.74
C LEU A 196 3.99 -6.38 5.58
N LEU A 197 3.22 -6.99 4.67
CA LEU A 197 3.77 -7.58 3.44
C LEU A 197 4.38 -6.51 2.54
N TYR A 198 3.71 -5.38 2.37
CA TYR A 198 4.26 -4.23 1.64
C TYR A 198 5.58 -3.75 2.26
N ALA A 199 5.65 -3.64 3.58
CA ALA A 199 6.86 -3.27 4.30
C ALA A 199 7.98 -4.32 4.14
N MET A 200 7.67 -5.61 4.31
CA MET A 200 8.69 -6.68 4.20
C MET A 200 9.23 -6.87 2.78
N LEU A 201 8.39 -6.71 1.75
CA LEU A 201 8.78 -6.89 0.35
C LEU A 201 9.37 -5.61 -0.27
N GLY A 202 9.05 -4.44 0.29
CA GLY A 202 9.39 -3.14 -0.30
C GLY A 202 10.87 -2.78 -0.23
N MET A 203 11.71 -3.47 0.57
CA MET A 203 13.13 -3.14 0.79
C MET A 203 13.36 -1.68 1.24
N ARG A 204 12.37 -1.01 1.83
CA ARG A 204 12.48 0.39 2.28
C ARG A 204 12.61 0.53 3.80
N ASN A 205 12.60 -0.58 4.52
CA ASN A 205 12.76 -0.59 5.97
C ASN A 205 14.17 -0.13 6.35
N SER A 206 14.29 0.56 7.48
CA SER A 206 15.53 1.14 8.00
C SER A 206 16.44 0.08 8.66
N VAL A 207 16.66 -1.05 8.00
CA VAL A 207 17.55 -2.12 8.47
C VAL A 207 18.76 -2.22 7.55
N ALA A 208 19.93 -2.50 8.12
CA ALA A 208 21.16 -2.66 7.35
C ALA A 208 21.10 -3.86 6.40
N ALA A 209 21.78 -3.74 5.26
CA ALA A 209 22.09 -4.89 4.43
C ALA A 209 22.99 -5.89 5.19
N PRO A 210 22.85 -7.21 4.99
CA PRO A 210 21.97 -7.86 4.01
C PRO A 210 20.55 -8.14 4.52
N MET A 211 20.24 -7.83 5.78
CA MET A 211 18.96 -8.19 6.41
C MET A 211 17.74 -7.60 5.70
N GLN A 212 17.88 -6.38 5.16
CA GLN A 212 16.85 -5.72 4.34
C GLN A 212 16.37 -6.57 3.14
N TYR A 213 17.21 -7.49 2.64
CA TYR A 213 16.92 -8.33 1.48
C TYR A 213 16.52 -9.76 1.86
N ALA A 214 16.47 -10.10 3.15
CA ALA A 214 16.30 -11.47 3.62
C ALA A 214 15.04 -12.13 3.05
N LEU A 215 13.89 -11.43 3.06
CA LEU A 215 12.65 -12.02 2.54
C LEU A 215 12.72 -12.29 1.04
N LEU A 216 13.28 -11.36 0.25
CA LEU A 216 13.45 -11.54 -1.20
C LEU A 216 14.48 -12.64 -1.52
N ALA A 217 15.52 -12.77 -0.69
CA ALA A 217 16.47 -13.88 -0.76
C ALA A 217 15.74 -15.21 -0.62
N GLU A 218 14.91 -15.33 0.41
CA GLU A 218 14.12 -16.51 0.73
C GLU A 218 13.03 -16.85 -0.29
N LEU A 219 12.52 -15.85 -1.01
CA LEU A 219 11.59 -16.04 -2.13
C LEU A 219 12.32 -16.39 -3.44
N GLY A 220 13.64 -16.25 -3.47
CA GLY A 220 14.41 -16.44 -4.70
C GLY A 220 14.17 -15.31 -5.70
N GLU A 221 13.73 -14.12 -5.28
CA GLU A 221 13.52 -12.96 -6.17
C GLU A 221 14.85 -12.37 -6.70
N PHE A 222 16.00 -12.94 -6.30
CA PHE A 222 17.28 -12.79 -7.02
C PHE A 222 17.31 -13.53 -8.39
N ARG A 223 16.25 -14.25 -8.78
CA ARG A 223 16.22 -15.16 -9.95
C ARG A 223 16.07 -14.49 -11.33
N ARG A 224 16.64 -13.31 -11.54
CA ARG A 224 17.15 -12.95 -12.87
C ARG A 224 18.61 -12.56 -12.74
N ALA A 225 19.50 -13.46 -13.15
CA ALA A 225 20.83 -13.07 -13.58
C ALA A 225 20.66 -11.94 -14.61
N GLY A 226 20.99 -10.70 -14.21
CA GLY A 226 20.83 -9.50 -15.04
C GLY A 226 19.80 -8.46 -14.57
N ASN A 227 18.94 -8.75 -13.58
CA ASN A 227 18.03 -7.73 -13.01
C ASN A 227 18.52 -7.26 -11.63
N ALA A 228 19.64 -6.55 -11.62
CA ALA A 228 20.19 -5.91 -10.44
C ALA A 228 19.63 -4.48 -10.29
N TYR A 229 18.31 -4.31 -10.39
CA TYR A 229 17.69 -2.99 -10.26
C TYR A 229 17.83 -2.51 -8.82
N LYS A 230 18.86 -1.70 -8.59
CA LYS A 230 19.19 -1.09 -7.30
C LYS A 230 18.58 0.31 -7.23
N PRO A 231 18.49 0.91 -6.04
CA PRO A 231 18.06 2.31 -5.90
C PRO A 231 18.83 3.30 -6.81
N VAL A 232 20.12 3.03 -7.07
CA VAL A 232 20.93 3.84 -8.00
C VAL A 232 20.44 3.78 -9.45
N ASP A 233 19.86 2.66 -9.89
CA ASP A 233 19.30 2.53 -11.24
C ASP A 233 18.02 3.35 -11.38
N ALA A 234 17.22 3.47 -10.32
CA ALA A 234 16.07 4.36 -10.29
C ALA A 234 16.48 5.83 -10.43
N THR A 235 17.50 6.27 -9.67
CA THR A 235 18.04 7.64 -9.78
C THR A 235 18.53 7.94 -11.19
N LYS A 236 19.30 7.02 -11.78
CA LYS A 236 19.81 7.15 -13.15
C LYS A 236 18.69 7.24 -14.19
N ASN A 237 17.63 6.46 -14.03
CA ASN A 237 16.48 6.49 -14.95
C ASN A 237 15.65 7.77 -14.80
N VAL A 238 15.50 8.31 -13.59
CA VAL A 238 14.84 9.61 -13.35
C VAL A 238 15.64 10.75 -13.98
N GLU A 239 16.97 10.73 -13.87
CA GLU A 239 17.84 11.70 -14.53
C GLU A 239 17.75 11.62 -16.06
N ALA A 240 17.72 10.40 -16.62
CA ALA A 240 17.55 10.20 -18.05
C ALA A 240 16.19 10.73 -18.55
N LEU A 241 15.12 10.49 -17.80
CA LEU A 241 13.79 11.02 -18.12
C LEU A 241 13.76 12.55 -18.07
N ARG A 242 14.40 13.17 -17.06
CA ARG A 242 14.49 14.63 -16.97
C ARG A 242 15.17 15.23 -18.19
N ARG A 243 16.31 14.68 -18.61
CA ARG A 243 17.01 15.14 -19.82
C ARG A 243 16.13 15.07 -21.06
N LEU A 244 15.39 13.96 -21.23
CA LEU A 244 14.49 13.80 -22.36
C LEU A 244 13.33 14.80 -22.34
N LEU A 245 12.82 15.14 -21.15
CA LEU A 245 11.80 16.18 -21.00
C LEU A 245 12.36 17.57 -21.32
N ASP A 246 13.59 17.86 -20.91
CA ASP A 246 14.26 19.13 -21.22
C ASP A 246 14.49 19.27 -22.74
N GLU A 247 14.96 18.20 -23.40
CA GLU A 247 15.13 18.15 -24.86
C GLU A 247 13.80 18.36 -25.62
N LEU A 248 12.69 17.85 -25.08
CA LEU A 248 11.35 18.05 -25.65
C LEU A 248 10.79 19.45 -25.39
N GLN A 249 11.19 20.13 -24.31
CA GLN A 249 10.84 21.53 -24.07
C GLN A 249 11.62 22.48 -24.97
N ASP A 250 12.87 22.15 -25.29
CA ASP A 250 13.73 22.92 -26.19
C ASP A 250 13.46 22.64 -27.69
N ALA A 251 12.62 21.64 -28.00
CA ALA A 251 12.23 21.37 -29.38
C ALA A 251 11.37 22.53 -29.93
N PRO A 252 11.76 23.12 -31.08
CA PRO A 252 10.96 24.17 -31.70
C PRO A 252 9.55 23.66 -32.03
N PRO A 253 8.52 24.51 -31.97
CA PRO A 253 7.15 24.10 -32.23
C PRO A 253 7.08 23.40 -33.59
N SER A 254 6.46 22.22 -33.60
CA SER A 254 6.21 21.51 -34.85
C SER A 254 5.49 22.44 -35.82
N PRO A 255 5.87 22.44 -37.12
CA PRO A 255 5.16 23.23 -38.11
C PRO A 255 3.66 22.90 -38.06
N PRO A 256 2.78 23.88 -38.30
CA PRO A 256 1.35 23.71 -38.14
C PRO A 256 0.89 22.47 -38.91
N ALA A 257 0.27 21.53 -38.19
CA ALA A 257 -0.28 20.33 -38.77
C ALA A 257 -1.27 20.75 -39.87
N THR A 258 -1.02 20.34 -41.11
CA THR A 258 -2.02 20.35 -42.16
C THR A 258 -3.26 19.64 -41.61
N PRO A 259 -4.45 20.26 -41.64
CA PRO A 259 -5.63 19.67 -41.04
C PRO A 259 -5.87 18.30 -41.69
N PRO A 260 -6.12 17.24 -40.88
CA PRO A 260 -6.51 15.96 -41.43
C PRO A 260 -7.81 16.17 -42.22
N VAL A 261 -7.78 15.84 -43.51
CA VAL A 261 -8.98 15.73 -44.33
C VAL A 261 -9.77 14.55 -43.77
N HIS A 262 -10.66 14.81 -42.83
CA HIS A 262 -11.63 13.82 -42.39
C HIS A 262 -12.60 13.56 -43.55
N PRO A 263 -12.76 12.32 -44.04
CA PRO A 263 -13.90 12.00 -44.87
C PRO A 263 -15.18 12.29 -44.06
N ALA A 264 -16.18 12.88 -44.72
CA ALA A 264 -17.44 13.24 -44.09
C ALA A 264 -18.08 12.01 -43.44
N VAL A 265 -18.17 12.01 -42.11
CA VAL A 265 -18.87 10.99 -41.35
C VAL A 265 -20.37 11.24 -41.52
N GLY A 266 -21.04 10.39 -42.29
CA GLY A 266 -22.50 10.40 -42.39
C GLY A 266 -23.04 10.07 -43.78
N SER A 267 -23.14 8.78 -44.10
CA SER A 267 -24.25 8.28 -44.90
C SER A 267 -24.59 6.88 -44.39
N PRO A 268 -25.80 6.64 -43.86
CA PRO A 268 -26.21 5.32 -43.39
C PRO A 268 -26.27 4.35 -44.57
N PRO A 269 -26.00 3.05 -44.39
CA PRO A 269 -26.44 2.07 -45.36
C PRO A 269 -27.97 2.12 -45.42
N HIS A 270 -28.50 2.56 -46.56
CA HIS A 270 -29.91 2.36 -46.88
C HIS A 270 -30.10 0.87 -47.14
N ASP A 271 -30.75 0.19 -46.19
CA ASP A 271 -31.32 -1.13 -46.46
C ASP A 271 -32.58 -1.02 -47.34
N LYS A 272 -32.81 -2.13 -48.08
CA LYS A 272 -33.97 -2.53 -48.91
C LYS A 272 -33.84 -2.12 -50.39
N ILE A 273 -33.88 -3.01 -51.39
CA ILE A 273 -34.45 -4.37 -51.56
C ILE A 273 -33.46 -5.24 -52.32
#